data_AF-I4K911-F1
#
_entry.id   AF-I4K911-F1
#
_cell.length_a   1.000
_cell.length_b   1.000
_cell.length_c   1.000
_cell.angle_alpha   90.00
_cell.angle_beta   90.00
_cell.angle_gamma   90.00
#
_symmetry.space_group_name_H-M   'P 1'
#
loop_
_entity.id
_entity.type
_entity.pdbx_description
1 polymer ?
#
loop_
_entity_poly.entity_id
_entity_poly.type
_entity_poly.pdbx_seq_one_letter_code
_entity_poly.pdbx_strand_id
1 'polypeptide(L)'
;MTLFIEKLVTPAGDSLINVPASVQTLKGLGFSDEAAQTLIENATTAAALASTIAARRSAYVSEADPMYLEWQFDGTAEKEKEWRAKVAEIKARYPLPEDK
;
A
#
# COMPACT_ATOMS: atom_id res chain seq x y z
N MET A 1 12.97 5.77 -9.61
CA MET A 1 11.64 5.11 -9.55
C MET A 1 10.66 6.06 -10.17
N THR A 2 9.99 5.67 -11.27
CA THR A 2 8.95 6.49 -11.88
C THR A 2 7.64 6.19 -11.17
N LEU A 3 7.05 7.21 -10.54
CA LEU A 3 5.77 7.12 -9.85
C LEU A 3 4.65 7.41 -10.86
N PHE A 4 3.55 6.66 -10.77
CA PHE A 4 2.40 6.83 -11.65
C PHE A 4 1.14 7.08 -10.83
N ILE A 5 0.30 8.00 -11.32
CA ILE A 5 -1.04 8.27 -10.83
C ILE A 5 -1.99 7.37 -11.62
N GLU A 6 -2.64 6.41 -10.95
CA GLU A 6 -3.50 5.43 -11.61
C GLU A 6 -4.68 6.09 -12.31
N LYS A 7 -5.26 7.13 -11.71
CA LYS A 7 -6.38 7.89 -12.27
C LYS A 7 -6.23 9.36 -11.95
N LEU A 8 -6.24 10.20 -12.98
CA LEU A 8 -6.14 11.65 -12.87
C LEU A 8 -7.21 12.31 -13.74
N VAL A 9 -7.92 13.30 -13.19
CA VAL A 9 -8.86 14.12 -13.97
C VAL A 9 -8.20 15.47 -14.24
N THR A 10 -8.01 15.82 -15.51
CA THR A 10 -7.41 17.10 -15.89
C THR A 10 -8.37 18.26 -15.62
N PRO A 11 -7.88 19.51 -15.51
CA PRO A 11 -8.74 20.69 -15.43
C PRO A 11 -9.67 20.85 -16.63
N ALA A 12 -9.33 20.23 -17.78
CA ALA A 12 -10.17 20.19 -18.97
C ALA A 12 -11.30 19.15 -18.89
N GLY A 13 -11.32 18.30 -17.86
CA GLY A 13 -12.32 17.27 -17.64
C GLY A 13 -11.95 15.88 -18.18
N ASP A 14 -10.76 15.72 -18.77
CA ASP A 14 -10.32 14.44 -19.30
C ASP A 14 -9.88 13.49 -18.17
N SER A 15 -10.34 12.24 -18.23
CA SER A 15 -9.89 11.18 -17.32
C SER A 15 -8.72 10.42 -17.93
N LEU A 16 -7.55 10.56 -17.31
CA LEU A 16 -6.32 9.89 -17.71
C LEU A 16 -5.99 8.76 -16.74
N ILE A 17 -5.36 7.72 -17.27
CA ILE A 17 -4.89 6.56 -16.51
C ILE A 17 -3.38 6.41 -16.66
N ASN A 18 -2.72 5.90 -15.62
CA ASN A 18 -1.27 5.68 -15.60
C ASN A 18 -0.44 6.92 -15.99
N VAL A 19 -0.80 8.07 -15.43
CA VAL A 19 -0.10 9.33 -15.71
C VAL A 19 1.18 9.39 -14.89
N PRO A 20 2.35 9.67 -15.49
CA PRO A 20 3.56 9.91 -14.72
C PRO A 20 3.35 11.04 -13.70
N ALA A 21 3.63 10.77 -12.42
CA ALA A 21 3.61 11.76 -11.34
C ALA A 21 4.84 12.66 -11.45
N SER A 22 4.92 13.43 -12.53
CA SER A 22 6.01 14.35 -12.83
C SER A 22 5.49 15.76 -13.00
N VAL A 23 6.21 16.74 -12.46
CA VAL A 23 5.83 18.16 -12.56
C VAL A 23 5.72 18.58 -14.03
N GLN A 24 6.61 18.11 -14.90
CA GLN A 24 6.58 18.42 -16.33
C GLN A 24 5.31 17.88 -17.00
N THR A 25 4.93 16.64 -16.72
CA THR A 25 3.70 16.02 -17.25
C THR A 25 2.46 16.77 -16.75
N LEU A 26 2.38 17.03 -15.44
CA LEU A 26 1.22 17.68 -14.84
C LEU A 26 1.05 19.14 -15.31
N LYS A 27 2.16 19.89 -15.45
CA LYS A 27 2.11 21.24 -16.05
C LYS A 27 1.69 21.20 -17.51
N GLY A 28 2.17 20.22 -18.28
CA GLY A 28 1.73 20.00 -19.67
C GLY A 28 0.24 19.67 -19.80
N LEU A 29 -0.37 19.10 -18.76
CA LEU A 29 -1.80 18.80 -18.66
C LEU A 29 -2.63 19.99 -18.13
N GLY A 30 -2.00 21.12 -17.83
CA GLY A 30 -2.68 22.35 -17.37
C GLY A 30 -2.80 22.50 -15.85
N PHE A 31 -2.13 21.68 -15.05
CA PHE A 31 -2.06 21.88 -13.60
C PHE A 31 -1.07 22.99 -13.22
N SER A 32 -1.37 23.73 -12.14
CA SER A 32 -0.41 24.66 -11.53
C SER A 32 0.72 23.91 -10.81
N ASP A 33 1.84 24.59 -10.55
CA ASP A 33 2.97 24.01 -9.82
C ASP A 33 2.54 23.46 -8.44
N GLU A 34 1.70 24.20 -7.72
CA GLU A 34 1.16 23.80 -6.41
C GLU A 34 0.30 22.52 -6.52
N ALA A 35 -0.64 22.48 -7.47
CA ALA A 35 -1.49 21.31 -7.68
C ALA A 35 -0.67 20.08 -8.12
N ALA A 36 0.34 20.30 -8.96
CA ALA A 36 1.24 19.24 -9.39
C ALA A 36 2.02 18.64 -8.20
N GLN A 37 2.54 19.48 -7.30
CA GLN A 37 3.21 19.02 -6.08
C GLN A 37 2.28 18.22 -5.18
N THR A 38 1.07 18.71 -4.91
CA THR A 38 0.08 17.97 -4.11
C THR A 38 -0.26 16.61 -4.71
N LEU A 39 -0.43 16.52 -6.02
CA LEU A 39 -0.69 15.24 -6.71
C LEU A 39 0.48 14.26 -6.57
N ILE A 40 1.72 14.74 -6.68
CA ILE A 40 2.92 13.92 -6.52
C ILE A 40 3.08 13.46 -5.06
N GLU A 41 2.85 14.33 -4.08
CA GLU A 41 2.87 13.98 -2.66
C GLU A 41 1.82 12.92 -2.32
N ASN A 42 0.59 13.08 -2.81
CA ASN A 42 -0.48 12.11 -2.65
C ASN A 42 -0.13 10.77 -3.29
N ALA A 43 0.39 10.78 -4.52
CA ALA A 43 0.81 9.57 -5.21
C ALA A 43 1.98 8.88 -4.48
N THR A 44 2.90 9.65 -3.90
CA THR A 44 4.05 9.12 -3.16
C THR A 44 3.58 8.45 -1.87
N THR A 45 2.68 9.12 -1.14
CA THR A 45 2.05 8.59 0.07
C THR A 45 1.27 7.30 -0.23
N ALA A 46 0.47 7.31 -1.31
CA ALA A 46 -0.28 6.13 -1.74
C ALA A 46 0.64 4.97 -2.13
N ALA A 47 1.74 5.23 -2.84
CA ALA A 47 2.71 4.19 -3.20
C ALA A 47 3.46 3.64 -1.98
N ALA A 48 3.83 4.48 -1.02
CA ALA A 48 4.44 4.03 0.24
C ALA A 48 3.49 3.14 1.05
N LEU A 49 2.20 3.53 1.12
CA LEU A 49 1.15 2.74 1.74
C LEU A 49 0.96 1.39 1.02
N ALA A 50 0.83 1.41 -0.30
CA ALA A 50 0.67 0.20 -1.11
C ALA A 50 1.85 -0.77 -0.93
N SER A 51 3.08 -0.26 -0.89
CA SER A 51 4.29 -1.05 -0.60
C SER A 51 4.24 -1.69 0.79
N THR A 52 3.79 -0.93 1.80
CA THR A 52 3.64 -1.43 3.18
C THR A 52 2.57 -2.51 3.26
N ILE A 53 1.43 -2.33 2.60
CA ILE A 53 0.35 -3.32 2.49
C ILE A 53 0.87 -4.58 1.79
N ALA A 54 1.58 -4.44 0.68
CA ALA A 54 2.14 -5.56 -0.06
C ALA A 54 3.14 -6.35 0.78
N ALA A 55 4.04 -5.67 1.50
CA ALA A 55 5.00 -6.30 2.40
C ALA A 55 4.29 -7.03 3.56
N ARG A 56 3.27 -6.41 4.16
CA ARG A 56 2.45 -7.02 5.22
C ARG A 56 1.72 -8.27 4.72
N ARG A 57 1.10 -8.21 3.54
CA ARG A 57 0.45 -9.36 2.91
C ARG A 57 1.44 -10.47 2.59
N SER A 58 2.61 -10.14 2.04
CA SER A 58 3.65 -11.12 1.76
C SER A 58 4.13 -11.82 3.04
N ALA A 59 4.28 -11.08 4.14
CA ALA A 59 4.64 -11.64 5.44
C ALA A 59 3.54 -12.55 5.99
N TYR A 60 2.26 -12.20 5.84
CA TYR A 60 1.17 -13.12 6.19
C TYR A 60 1.23 -14.41 5.40
N VAL A 61 1.31 -14.32 4.07
CA VAL A 61 1.37 -15.50 3.18
C VAL A 61 2.58 -16.39 3.48
N SER A 62 3.72 -15.79 3.81
CA SER A 62 4.97 -16.54 4.00
C SER A 62 5.14 -17.09 5.41
N GLU A 63 4.69 -16.35 6.43
CA GLU A 63 4.95 -16.69 7.83
C GLU A 63 3.68 -17.11 8.58
N ALA A 64 2.58 -16.36 8.47
CA ALA A 64 1.39 -16.59 9.28
C ALA A 64 0.42 -17.62 8.70
N ASP A 65 0.25 -17.67 7.38
CA ASP A 65 -0.67 -18.58 6.69
C ASP A 65 -0.29 -20.06 6.89
N PRO A 66 0.99 -20.48 6.82
CA PRO A 66 1.38 -21.85 7.15
C PRO A 66 1.04 -22.23 8.59
N MET A 67 1.28 -21.32 9.54
CA MET A 67 0.97 -21.55 10.97
C MET A 67 -0.54 -21.65 11.22
N TYR A 68 -1.34 -20.86 10.49
CA TYR A 68 -2.79 -20.95 10.54
C TYR A 68 -3.28 -22.31 10.02
N LEU A 69 -2.71 -22.81 8.92
CA LEU A 69 -3.06 -24.13 8.38
C LEU A 69 -2.65 -25.26 9.34
N GLU A 70 -1.47 -25.19 9.94
CA GLU A 70 -1.06 -26.13 11.00
C GLU A 70 -2.03 -26.11 12.17
N TRP A 71 -2.41 -24.92 12.64
CA TRP A 71 -3.40 -24.78 13.71
C TRP A 71 -4.78 -25.33 13.31
N GLN A 72 -5.24 -25.11 12.09
CA GLN A 72 -6.52 -25.67 11.60
C GLN A 72 -6.50 -27.20 11.57
N PHE A 73 -5.32 -27.81 11.39
CA PHE A 73 -5.17 -29.26 11.38
C PHE A 73 -5.00 -29.86 12.78
N ASP A 74 -4.12 -29.29 13.61
CA ASP A 74 -3.83 -29.77 14.98
C ASP A 74 -4.89 -29.35 16.01
N GLY A 75 -5.50 -28.17 15.84
CA GLY A 75 -6.52 -27.62 16.73
C GLY A 75 -6.04 -27.21 18.13
N THR A 76 -4.72 -27.12 18.36
CA THR A 76 -4.17 -26.84 19.69
C THR A 76 -4.12 -25.35 20.01
N ALA A 77 -4.34 -25.01 21.28
CA ALA A 77 -4.28 -23.63 21.77
C ALA A 77 -2.86 -23.03 21.73
N GLU A 78 -1.83 -23.88 21.77
CA GLU A 78 -0.43 -23.47 21.64
C GLU A 78 -0.16 -22.91 20.23
N LYS A 79 -0.57 -23.63 19.19
CA LYS A 79 -0.42 -23.18 17.79
C LYS A 79 -1.24 -21.92 17.49
N GLU A 80 -2.44 -21.78 18.07
CA GLU A 80 -3.21 -20.53 17.98
C GLU A 80 -2.40 -19.34 18.55
N LYS A 81 -1.82 -19.53 19.73
CA LYS A 81 -1.05 -18.48 20.40
C LYS A 81 0.20 -18.11 19.60
N GLU A 82 0.89 -19.09 19.04
CA GLU A 82 2.05 -18.86 18.16
C GLU A 82 1.65 -18.09 16.90
N TRP A 83 0.56 -18.49 16.24
CA TRP A 83 0.03 -17.79 15.07
C TRP A 83 -0.35 -16.34 15.40
N ARG A 84 -1.11 -16.11 16.48
CA ARG A 84 -1.49 -14.76 16.90
C ARG A 84 -0.28 -13.90 17.26
N ALA A 85 0.73 -14.49 17.91
CA ALA A 85 1.98 -13.80 18.21
C ALA A 85 2.73 -13.38 16.93
N LYS A 86 2.82 -14.28 15.95
CA LYS A 86 3.42 -13.99 14.64
C LYS A 86 2.62 -12.92 13.88
N VAL A 87 1.29 -12.97 13.90
CA VAL A 87 0.44 -11.93 13.31
C VAL A 87 0.70 -10.58 13.97
N ALA A 88 0.78 -10.53 15.31
CA ALA A 88 1.10 -9.29 16.03
C ALA A 88 2.48 -8.73 15.68
N GLU A 89 3.50 -9.59 15.56
CA GLU A 89 4.83 -9.22 15.09
C GLU A 89 4.79 -8.61 13.67
N ILE A 90 4.07 -9.25 12.74
CA ILE A 90 3.91 -8.74 11.36
C ILE A 90 3.20 -7.38 11.35
N LYS A 91 2.16 -7.19 12.17
CA LYS A 91 1.48 -5.89 12.31
C LYS A 91 2.42 -4.81 12.84
N ALA A 92 3.24 -5.14 13.84
CA ALA A 92 4.22 -4.22 14.40
C ALA A 92 5.34 -3.87 13.40
N ARG A 93 5.74 -4.83 12.55
CA ARG A 93 6.75 -4.64 11.50
C ARG A 93 6.22 -3.77 10.34
N TYR A 94 4.94 -3.88 10.01
CA TYR A 94 4.29 -3.15 8.92
C TYR A 94 3.03 -2.41 9.43
N PRO A 95 3.20 -1.30 10.17
CA PRO A 95 2.07 -0.53 10.68
C PRO A 95 1.30 0.10 9.52
N LEU A 96 -0.01 -0.14 9.47
CA LEU A 96 -0.88 0.52 8.50
C LEU A 96 -1.43 1.81 9.12
N PRO A 97 -1.57 2.90 8.35
CA PRO A 97 -2.14 4.15 8.85
C PRO A 97 -3.62 4.03 9.28
N GLU A 98 -4.32 2.98 8.82
CA GLU A 98 -5.68 2.63 9.26
C GLU A 98 -5.72 1.98 10.66
N ASP A 99 -4.56 1.61 11.23
CA ASP A 99 -4.41 1.01 12.56
C ASP A 99 -4.22 2.10 13.66
N LYS A 100 -4.52 3.37 13.38
CA LYS A 100 -4.47 4.49 14.34
C LYS A 100 -5.84 4.98 14.79
#